data_AF-A6J8V9-F1
#
_entry.id   AF-A6J8V9-F1
#
_cell.length_a   1.000
_cell.length_b   1.000
_cell.length_c   1.000
_cell.angle_alpha   90.00
_cell.angle_beta   90.00
_cell.angle_gamma   90.00
#
_symmetry.space_group_name_H-M   'P 1'
#
loop_
_entity.id
_entity.type
_entity.pdbx_description
1 polymer ?
#
loop_
_entity_poly.entity_id
_entity_poly.type
_entity_poly.pdbx_seq_one_letter_code
_entity_poly.pdbx_strand_id
1 'polypeptide(L)'
;MDPEPILRWTFNGKPCGTGDKLFIRRLSQNQLGTYLCIAKNTNEELVSEPVTVSLSQDNVAPTVPDPTVAYPTTSNDYMALSGGPAIVLIVAATLGGLALIGASCFYLVREIKNT
;
A
#
# COMPACT_ATOMS: atom_id res chain seq x y z
N MET A 1 -26.46 -6.59 43.96
CA MET A 1 -25.60 -5.85 43.02
C MET A 1 -25.00 -6.88 42.10
N ASP A 2 -25.26 -6.78 40.80
CA ASP A 2 -24.59 -7.64 39.83
C ASP A 2 -23.18 -7.09 39.57
N PRO A 3 -22.14 -7.91 39.70
CA PRO A 3 -20.76 -7.47 39.50
C PRO A 3 -20.54 -7.13 38.03
N GLU A 4 -19.79 -6.07 37.78
CA GLU A 4 -19.48 -5.61 36.43
C GLU A 4 -18.70 -6.70 35.65
N PRO A 5 -19.15 -7.08 34.43
CA PRO A 5 -18.51 -8.14 33.68
C PRO A 5 -17.27 -7.67 32.92
N ILE A 6 -16.30 -8.57 32.79
CA ILE A 6 -15.15 -8.41 31.92
C ILE A 6 -15.53 -8.87 30.52
N LEU A 7 -15.41 -7.97 29.54
CA LEU A 7 -15.72 -8.23 28.13
C LEU A 7 -14.49 -8.76 27.38
N ARG A 8 -14.65 -9.89 26.68
CA ARG A 8 -13.62 -10.53 25.85
C ARG A 8 -14.18 -10.88 24.48
N TRP A 9 -13.37 -10.70 23.45
CA TRP A 9 -13.74 -11.02 22.08
C TRP A 9 -13.05 -12.30 21.63
N THR A 10 -13.76 -13.09 20.82
CA THR A 10 -13.20 -14.23 20.11
C THR A 10 -13.36 -14.08 18.59
N PHE A 11 -12.41 -14.64 17.85
CA PHE A 11 -12.40 -14.80 16.41
C PHE A 11 -12.27 -16.28 16.10
N ASN A 12 -13.29 -16.87 15.46
CA ASN A 12 -13.38 -18.31 15.18
C ASN A 12 -13.06 -19.16 16.43
N GLY A 13 -13.61 -18.76 17.58
CA GLY A 13 -13.43 -19.43 18.88
C GLY A 13 -12.11 -19.12 19.60
N LYS A 14 -11.19 -18.35 19.00
CA LYS A 14 -9.90 -17.97 19.63
C LYS A 14 -9.96 -16.55 20.21
N PRO A 15 -9.42 -16.29 21.41
CA PRO A 15 -9.38 -14.92 21.96
C PRO A 15 -8.67 -13.95 21.01
N CYS A 16 -9.27 -12.78 20.77
CA CYS A 16 -8.73 -11.78 19.85
C CYS A 16 -8.75 -10.34 20.38
N GLY A 17 -9.40 -10.08 21.53
CA GLY A 17 -9.43 -8.75 22.14
C GLY A 17 -10.24 -8.69 23.43
N THR A 18 -10.33 -7.50 24.02
CA THR A 18 -11.09 -7.21 25.24
C THR A 18 -11.75 -5.84 25.16
N GLY A 19 -12.76 -5.60 25.99
CA GLY A 19 -13.46 -4.32 26.08
C GLY A 19 -14.79 -4.29 25.33
N ASP A 20 -15.44 -3.12 25.38
CA ASP A 20 -16.75 -2.85 24.80
C ASP A 20 -16.77 -2.92 23.27
N LYS A 21 -15.63 -2.62 22.63
CA LYS A 21 -15.50 -2.57 21.16
C LYS A 21 -14.26 -3.31 20.68
N LEU A 22 -14.41 -4.03 19.58
CA LEU A 22 -13.31 -4.63 18.83
C LEU A 22 -13.04 -3.81 17.56
N PHE A 23 -11.80 -3.36 17.37
CA PHE A 23 -11.40 -2.56 16.22
C PHE A 23 -10.55 -3.35 15.22
N ILE A 24 -11.06 -3.54 14.01
CA ILE A 24 -10.30 -4.11 12.88
C ILE A 24 -9.86 -2.94 11.98
N ARG A 25 -8.62 -2.49 12.12
CA ARG A 25 -8.13 -1.27 11.43
C ARG A 25 -7.89 -1.46 9.93
N ARG A 26 -7.40 -2.63 9.54
CA ARG A 26 -7.09 -2.99 8.15
C ARG A 26 -7.53 -4.42 7.93
N LEU A 27 -8.65 -4.60 7.24
CA LEU A 27 -9.23 -5.91 6.99
C LEU A 27 -8.33 -6.71 6.05
N SER A 28 -7.93 -7.90 6.47
CA SER A 28 -7.21 -8.89 5.67
C SER A 28 -7.96 -10.22 5.61
N GLN A 29 -7.62 -11.07 4.63
CA GLN A 29 -8.34 -12.33 4.39
C GLN A 29 -8.33 -13.29 5.60
N ASN A 30 -7.28 -13.24 6.43
CA ASN A 30 -7.16 -14.00 7.68
C ASN A 30 -7.98 -13.44 8.86
N GLN A 31 -8.67 -12.30 8.68
CA GLN A 31 -9.60 -11.71 9.65
C GLN A 31 -11.06 -11.90 9.24
N LEU A 32 -11.32 -12.61 8.14
CA LEU A 32 -12.67 -12.99 7.75
C LEU A 32 -13.11 -14.20 8.58
N GLY A 33 -14.34 -14.16 9.09
CA GLY A 33 -14.86 -15.21 9.96
C GLY A 33 -15.83 -14.68 11.00
N THR A 34 -16.05 -15.49 12.03
CA THR A 34 -17.05 -15.23 13.07
C THR A 34 -16.44 -14.61 14.31
N TYR A 35 -17.04 -13.54 14.79
CA TYR A 35 -16.70 -12.84 16.01
C TYR A 35 -17.81 -12.97 17.04
N LEU A 36 -17.42 -13.18 18.30
CA LEU A 36 -18.32 -13.27 19.45
C LEU A 36 -17.75 -12.46 20.61
N CYS A 37 -18.62 -11.79 21.36
CA CYS A 37 -18.27 -11.17 22.63
C CYS A 37 -18.73 -12.07 23.79
N ILE A 38 -17.87 -12.22 24.79
CA ILE A 38 -18.12 -12.97 26.03
C ILE A 38 -18.06 -11.97 27.17
N ALA A 39 -19.14 -11.87 27.93
CA ALA A 39 -19.24 -11.08 29.15
C ALA A 39 -19.19 -12.02 30.34
N LYS A 40 -18.16 -11.90 31.19
CA LYS A 40 -17.96 -12.79 32.34
C LYS A 40 -17.80 -11.99 33.64
N ASN A 41 -18.59 -12.31 34.65
CA ASN A 41 -18.39 -11.87 36.03
C ASN A 41 -18.27 -13.09 36.96
N THR A 42 -18.30 -12.87 38.29
CA THR A 42 -18.21 -13.97 39.28
C THR A 42 -19.46 -14.86 39.34
N ASN A 43 -20.58 -14.39 38.80
CA ASN A 43 -21.87 -15.06 38.92
C ASN A 43 -22.21 -15.84 37.64
N GLU A 44 -21.89 -15.27 36.47
CA GLU A 44 -22.31 -15.78 35.18
C GLU A 44 -21.35 -15.44 34.04
N GLU A 45 -21.53 -16.15 32.93
CA GLU A 45 -20.89 -15.90 31.65
C GLU A 45 -21.96 -15.91 30.56
N LEU A 46 -22.04 -14.83 29.80
CA LEU A 46 -22.97 -14.66 28.69
C LEU A 46 -22.20 -14.49 27.38
N VAL A 47 -22.74 -15.03 26.30
CA VAL A 47 -22.16 -14.97 24.96
C VAL A 47 -23.13 -14.24 24.04
N SER A 48 -22.61 -13.32 23.23
CA SER A 48 -23.40 -12.59 22.25
C SER A 48 -23.85 -13.47 21.08
N GLU A 49 -24.79 -12.97 20.29
CA GLU A 49 -25.01 -13.51 18.95
C GLU A 49 -23.74 -13.36 18.08
N PRO A 50 -23.48 -14.31 17.17
CA PRO A 50 -22.31 -14.29 16.29
C PRO A 50 -22.41 -13.20 15.21
N VAL A 51 -21.28 -12.53 14.95
CA VAL A 51 -21.15 -11.58 13.84
C VAL A 51 -20.15 -12.13 12.83
N THR A 52 -20.57 -12.34 11.59
CA THR A 52 -19.69 -12.83 10.52
C THR A 52 -19.19 -11.68 9.66
N VAL A 53 -17.87 -11.60 9.50
CA VAL A 53 -17.19 -10.66 8.60
C VAL A 53 -16.78 -11.40 7.34
N SER A 54 -17.28 -10.96 6.20
CA SER A 54 -17.00 -11.53 4.87
C SER A 54 -16.68 -10.42 3.86
N LEU A 55 -16.02 -10.80 2.76
CA LEU A 55 -15.85 -9.91 1.61
C LEU A 55 -16.98 -10.13 0.62
N SER A 56 -17.55 -9.05 0.10
CA SER A 56 -18.43 -9.10 -1.06
C SER A 56 -17.61 -9.55 -2.27
N GLN A 57 -17.96 -10.68 -2.87
CA GLN A 57 -17.47 -11.01 -4.21
C GLN A 57 -18.33 -10.27 -5.21
N ASP A 58 -17.75 -9.28 -5.89
CA ASP A 58 -18.30 -8.80 -7.14
C ASP A 58 -18.24 -9.97 -8.12
N ASN A 59 -19.40 -10.54 -8.42
CA ASN A 59 -19.55 -11.55 -9.46
C ASN A 59 -19.30 -10.85 -10.81
N VAL A 60 -18.03 -10.67 -11.16
CA VAL A 60 -17.66 -10.35 -12.54
C VAL A 60 -18.01 -11.63 -13.31
N ALA A 61 -19.20 -11.63 -13.92
CA ALA A 61 -19.56 -12.63 -14.91
C ALA A 61 -18.35 -12.82 -15.83
N PRO A 62 -18.00 -14.06 -16.24
CA PRO A 62 -16.91 -14.25 -17.19
C PRO A 62 -17.21 -13.37 -18.39
N THR A 63 -16.45 -12.30 -18.58
CA THR A 63 -16.48 -11.55 -19.82
C THR A 63 -16.00 -12.55 -20.84
N VAL A 64 -16.95 -13.19 -21.54
CA VAL A 64 -16.65 -13.92 -22.76
C VAL A 64 -15.82 -12.95 -23.58
N PRO A 65 -14.55 -13.25 -23.90
CA PRO A 65 -13.73 -12.33 -24.66
C PRO A 65 -14.48 -12.06 -25.96
N ASP A 66 -14.87 -10.81 -26.16
CA ASP A 66 -15.25 -10.29 -27.47
C ASP A 66 -14.15 -10.72 -28.46
N PRO A 67 -14.48 -11.31 -29.63
CA PRO A 67 -13.49 -11.80 -30.58
C PRO A 67 -12.39 -10.76 -30.77
N THR A 68 -11.20 -11.11 -30.29
CA THR A 68 -10.02 -10.24 -30.31
C THR A 68 -9.64 -10.02 -31.77
N VAL A 69 -10.11 -8.92 -32.36
CA VAL A 69 -9.41 -8.31 -33.48
C VAL A 69 -8.06 -7.89 -32.91
N ALA A 70 -6.99 -8.51 -33.41
CA ALA A 70 -5.63 -8.21 -32.99
C ALA A 70 -5.30 -6.75 -33.35
N TYR A 71 -5.54 -5.83 -32.42
CA TYR A 71 -4.93 -4.51 -32.47
C TYR A 71 -3.44 -4.70 -32.16
N PRO A 72 -2.53 -4.19 -33.00
CA PRO A 72 -1.10 -4.30 -32.73
C PRO A 72 -0.79 -3.61 -31.40
N THR A 73 -0.33 -4.39 -30.42
CA THR A 73 0.14 -3.91 -29.13
C THR A 73 1.38 -3.04 -29.35
N THR A 74 1.19 -1.72 -29.51
CA THR A 74 2.30 -0.79 -29.35
C THR A 74 2.70 -0.80 -27.87
N SER A 75 3.86 -1.38 -27.60
CA SER A 75 4.55 -1.55 -26.32
C SER A 75 4.92 -0.22 -25.60
N ASN A 76 4.08 0.81 -25.67
CA ASN A 76 4.40 2.16 -25.18
C ASN A 76 3.50 2.66 -24.03
N ASP A 77 2.58 1.85 -23.50
CA ASP A 77 1.71 2.27 -22.38
C ASP A 77 2.28 1.91 -20.99
N TYR A 78 3.58 1.59 -20.91
CA TYR A 78 4.28 1.38 -19.65
C TYR A 78 5.10 2.65 -19.32
N MET A 79 4.66 3.37 -18.29
CA MET A 79 5.36 4.49 -17.66
C MET A 79 5.33 5.84 -18.39
N ALA A 80 4.16 6.48 -18.39
CA ALA A 80 4.13 7.95 -18.28
C ALA A 80 4.55 8.34 -16.85
N LEU A 81 5.83 8.14 -16.51
CA LEU A 81 6.43 8.75 -15.34
C LEU A 81 6.38 10.26 -15.60
N SER A 82 5.54 10.99 -14.87
CA SER A 82 5.44 12.46 -14.87
C SER A 82 6.70 13.08 -14.23
N GLY A 83 7.87 12.70 -14.73
CA GLY A 83 9.20 13.15 -14.31
C GLY A 83 9.85 14.06 -15.35
N GLY A 84 9.05 14.76 -16.17
CA GLY A 84 9.53 15.80 -17.09
C GLY A 84 10.61 16.72 -16.51
N PRO A 85 10.51 17.20 -15.25
CA PRO A 85 11.56 18.05 -14.67
C PRO A 85 12.88 17.30 -14.35
N ALA A 86 12.86 16.02 -14.02
CA ALA A 86 14.07 15.31 -13.56
C ALA A 86 15.06 15.02 -14.71
N ILE A 87 14.55 14.66 -15.89
CA ILE A 87 15.38 14.30 -17.05
C ILE A 87 16.06 15.55 -17.63
N VAL A 88 15.35 16.68 -17.70
CA VAL A 88 15.91 17.95 -18.19
C VAL A 88 17.04 18.46 -17.29
N LEU A 89 16.88 18.36 -15.97
CA LEU A 89 17.90 18.79 -15.02
C LEU A 89 19.19 17.96 -15.14
N ILE A 90 19.09 16.65 -15.36
CA ILE A 90 20.27 15.79 -15.52
C ILE A 90 21.04 16.16 -16.79
N VAL A 91 20.35 16.39 -17.91
CA VAL A 91 21.00 16.76 -19.19
C VAL A 91 21.65 18.16 -19.11
N ALA A 92 20.99 19.13 -18.47
CA ALA A 92 21.57 20.46 -18.27
C ALA A 92 22.81 20.42 -17.36
N ALA A 93 22.78 19.62 -16.30
CA ALA A 93 23.90 19.49 -15.37
C ALA A 93 25.14 18.84 -16.03
N THR A 94 24.96 17.81 -16.87
CA THR A 94 26.09 17.15 -17.54
C THR A 94 26.75 18.05 -18.59
N LEU A 95 25.97 18.78 -19.39
CA LEU A 95 26.49 19.72 -20.37
C LEU A 95 27.19 20.92 -19.71
N GLY A 96 26.60 21.47 -18.64
CA GLY A 96 27.21 22.57 -17.89
C GLY A 96 28.52 22.16 -17.21
N GLY A 97 28.57 20.96 -16.61
CA GLY A 97 29.77 20.45 -15.96
C GLY A 97 30.95 20.25 -16.92
N LEU A 98 30.71 19.66 -18.09
CA LEU A 98 31.76 19.45 -19.11
C LEU A 98 32.34 20.77 -19.64
N ALA A 99 31.50 21.78 -19.84
CA ALA A 99 31.95 23.10 -20.28
C ALA A 99 32.88 23.77 -19.26
N LEU A 100 32.53 23.68 -17.96
CA LEU A 100 33.35 24.25 -16.88
C LEU A 100 34.70 23.54 -16.74
N ILE A 101 34.72 22.22 -16.86
CA ILE A 101 35.96 21.41 -16.81
C ILE A 101 36.86 21.77 -18.00
N GLY A 102 36.31 21.83 -19.22
CA GLY A 102 37.07 22.23 -20.40
C GLY A 102 37.67 23.64 -20.29
N ALA A 103 36.87 24.61 -19.83
CA ALA A 103 37.31 25.99 -19.66
C ALA A 103 38.41 26.14 -18.59
N SER A 104 38.28 25.43 -17.47
CA SER A 104 39.29 25.46 -16.40
C SER A 104 40.59 24.76 -16.85
N CYS A 105 40.53 23.62 -17.53
CA CYS A 105 41.71 23.00 -18.14
C CYS A 105 42.39 23.93 -19.16
N PHE A 106 41.62 24.58 -20.04
CA PHE A 106 42.18 25.52 -21.02
C PHE A 106 42.85 26.72 -20.35
N TYR A 107 42.24 27.26 -19.29
CA TYR A 107 42.80 28.38 -18.53
C TYR A 107 44.14 28.00 -17.88
N LEU A 108 44.21 26.83 -17.23
CA LEU A 108 45.44 26.35 -16.61
C LEU A 108 46.56 26.11 -17.63
N VAL A 109 46.24 25.50 -18.78
CA VAL A 109 47.22 25.30 -19.86
C VAL A 109 47.72 26.64 -20.42
N ARG A 110 46.82 27.63 -20.54
CA ARG A 110 47.18 28.97 -21.00
C ARG A 110 48.11 29.70 -20.01
N GLU A 111 47.86 29.58 -18.71
CA GLU A 111 48.75 30.13 -17.66
C GLU A 111 50.13 29.47 -17.67
N ILE A 112 50.20 28.13 -17.78
CA ILE A 112 51.46 27.40 -17.89
C ILE A 112 52.25 27.83 -19.13
N LYS A 113 51.58 28.09 -20.26
CA LYS A 113 52.23 28.52 -21.50
C LYS A 113 52.71 29.98 -21.47
N ASN A 114 52.15 30.80 -20.58
CA ASN A 114 52.47 32.22 -20.46
C ASN A 114 53.46 32.54 -19.32
N THR A 115 53.95 31.52 -18.61
CA THR A 115 55.05 31.58 -17.64
C THR A 115 56.33 31.11 -18.30
#